data_AF-A0A6P5RBM4-F1
#
_entry.id   AF-A0A6P5RBM4-F1
#
_cell.length_a   1.000
_cell.length_b   1.000
_cell.length_c   1.000
_cell.angle_alpha   90.00
_cell.angle_beta   90.00
_cell.angle_gamma   90.00
#
_symmetry.space_group_name_H-M   'P 1'
#
loop_
_entity.id
_entity.type
_entity.pdbx_description
1 polymer ?
#
loop_
_entity_poly.entity_id
_entity_poly.type
_entity_poly.pdbx_seq_one_letter_code
_entity_poly.pdbx_strand_id
1 'polypeptide(L)'
;MCANFIRPSTVSSRLHGHGFNVLVLVRFGFCQSRVDNSMFVYPDNSRVLILLLYVDDIILTYSDPSHIHTFIRTLGAEFDIKDLGRLHYFLGVEVTYHTDSLHLTQNKYTVDFLKRINLLDCKPVSTPMASKGTLSRTDGTKLADPTLYRHIVGALQYLTMTRRDISFVVQHVAQFMGSLGDVHFEYVKCILRYLKGTLGFGLPIHRSPDCSFLIAYSNAD
;
A
#
# COMPACT_ATOMS: atom_id res chain seq x y z
N MET A 1 -15.12 2.22 14.04
CA MET A 1 -14.61 0.96 13.47
C MET A 1 -13.17 0.78 13.95
N CYS A 2 -12.81 -0.41 14.41
CA CYS A 2 -11.45 -0.77 14.81
C CYS A 2 -10.82 -1.68 13.74
N ALA A 3 -9.51 -1.63 13.59
CA ALA A 3 -8.75 -2.46 12.64
C ALA A 3 -7.55 -3.07 13.36
N ASN A 4 -7.48 -4.39 13.35
CA ASN A 4 -6.40 -5.18 13.92
C ASN A 4 -5.57 -5.83 12.82
N PHE A 5 -4.27 -5.93 13.07
CA PHE A 5 -3.34 -6.65 12.23
C PHE A 5 -3.07 -8.02 12.85
N ILE A 6 -3.30 -9.08 12.07
CA ILE A 6 -3.16 -10.46 12.49
C ILE A 6 -2.21 -11.16 11.51
N ARG A 7 -1.38 -12.07 12.02
CA ARG A 7 -0.58 -12.99 11.19
C ARG A 7 -0.81 -14.43 11.59
N PRO A 8 -1.00 -15.37 10.65
CA PRO A 8 -0.84 -16.79 10.94
C PRO A 8 0.60 -17.07 11.38
N SER A 9 0.76 -17.90 12.40
CA SER A 9 2.06 -18.37 12.85
C SER A 9 2.67 -19.30 11.79
N THR A 10 3.94 -19.08 11.47
CA THR A 10 4.72 -19.80 10.45
C THR A 10 4.86 -21.32 10.68
N VAL A 11 4.44 -21.83 11.84
CA VAL A 11 4.51 -23.26 12.20
C VAL A 11 3.35 -24.07 11.59
N SER A 12 2.18 -23.45 11.39
CA SER A 12 1.00 -24.16 10.89
C SER A 12 1.02 -24.40 9.36
N SER A 13 1.70 -23.54 8.59
CA SER A 13 1.69 -23.62 7.12
C SER A 13 2.45 -24.81 6.54
N ARG A 14 3.26 -25.54 7.32
CA ARG A 14 4.08 -26.67 6.82
C ARG A 14 3.72 -28.05 7.35
N LEU A 15 2.93 -28.18 8.41
CA LEU A 15 2.78 -29.48 9.11
C LEU A 15 1.38 -30.11 9.07
N HIS A 16 0.30 -29.37 8.80
CA HIS A 16 -1.06 -29.93 8.97
C HIS A 16 -2.04 -29.78 7.80
N GLY A 17 -1.66 -29.20 6.66
CA GLY A 17 -2.61 -29.00 5.54
C GLY A 17 -3.82 -28.09 5.85
N HIS A 18 -3.97 -27.65 7.10
CA HIS A 18 -4.94 -26.68 7.61
C HIS A 18 -4.31 -25.27 7.68
N GLY A 19 -3.72 -24.82 6.57
CA GLY A 19 -3.37 -23.41 6.44
C GLY A 19 -4.63 -22.54 6.56
N PHE A 20 -4.48 -21.32 7.08
CA PHE A 20 -5.53 -20.32 7.03
C PHE A 20 -5.96 -20.13 5.58
N ASN A 21 -7.12 -20.68 5.19
CA ASN A 21 -7.53 -20.74 3.80
C ASN A 21 -9.01 -20.37 3.63
N VAL A 22 -9.35 -20.04 2.39
CA VAL A 22 -10.68 -19.57 1.98
C VAL A 22 -11.79 -20.52 2.44
N LEU A 23 -11.57 -21.84 2.32
CA LEU A 23 -12.58 -22.85 2.66
C LEU A 23 -12.98 -22.79 4.14
N VAL A 24 -12.00 -22.60 5.03
CA VAL A 24 -12.30 -22.55 6.46
C VAL A 24 -12.98 -21.23 6.83
N LEU A 25 -12.57 -20.10 6.24
CA LEU A 25 -13.27 -18.81 6.43
C LEU A 25 -14.76 -18.90 6.05
N VAL A 26 -15.05 -19.57 4.94
CA VAL A 26 -16.44 -19.80 4.52
C VAL A 26 -17.19 -20.69 5.53
N ARG A 27 -16.54 -21.70 6.12
CA ARG A 27 -17.14 -22.50 7.21
C ARG A 27 -17.40 -21.69 8.49
N PHE A 28 -16.58 -20.69 8.78
CA PHE A 28 -16.81 -19.71 9.85
C PHE A 28 -17.94 -18.73 9.53
N GLY A 29 -18.57 -18.82 8.36
CA GLY A 29 -19.70 -17.97 7.97
C GLY A 29 -19.29 -16.69 7.23
N PHE A 30 -18.02 -16.55 6.82
CA PHE A 30 -17.64 -15.45 5.94
C PHE A 30 -18.13 -15.67 4.51
N CYS A 31 -18.57 -14.59 3.89
CA CYS A 31 -18.82 -14.49 2.47
C CYS A 31 -17.63 -13.81 1.80
N GLN A 32 -17.00 -14.48 0.83
CA GLN A 32 -15.96 -13.85 0.01
C GLN A 32 -16.58 -12.73 -0.85
N SER A 33 -15.92 -11.58 -0.92
CA SER A 33 -16.34 -10.47 -1.77
C SER A 33 -16.24 -10.85 -3.24
N ARG A 34 -17.20 -10.36 -4.04
CA ARG A 34 -17.21 -10.57 -5.50
C ARG A 34 -16.27 -9.62 -6.24
N VAL A 35 -15.82 -8.55 -5.57
CA VAL A 35 -14.98 -7.50 -6.15
C VAL A 35 -13.52 -7.71 -5.80
N ASP A 36 -13.25 -8.28 -4.62
CA ASP A 36 -11.90 -8.54 -4.13
C ASP A 36 -11.82 -9.92 -3.48
N ASN A 37 -11.10 -10.84 -4.12
CA ASN A 37 -10.94 -12.22 -3.64
C ASN A 37 -10.16 -12.31 -2.32
N SER A 38 -9.44 -11.26 -1.92
CA SER A 38 -8.76 -11.19 -0.63
C SER A 38 -9.68 -10.73 0.51
N MET A 39 -10.86 -10.20 0.18
CA MET A 39 -11.80 -9.62 1.14
C MET A 39 -12.93 -10.59 1.48
N PHE A 40 -13.20 -10.74 2.77
CA PHE A 40 -14.22 -11.59 3.35
C PHE A 40 -15.10 -10.76 4.27
N VAL A 41 -16.41 -10.93 4.17
CA VAL A 41 -17.39 -10.19 4.99
C VAL A 41 -18.20 -11.21 5.78
N TYR A 42 -18.22 -11.07 7.10
CA TYR A 42 -19.10 -11.85 7.96
C TYR A 42 -20.37 -11.03 8.25
N PRO A 43 -21.55 -11.53 7.83
CA PRO A 43 -22.82 -10.84 8.05
C PRO A 43 -23.25 -11.01 9.50
N ASP A 44 -23.28 -9.93 10.27
CA ASP A 44 -23.75 -9.90 11.65
C ASP A 44 -24.87 -8.87 11.83
N ASN A 45 -26.03 -9.11 11.20
CA ASN A 45 -27.20 -8.23 11.23
C ASN A 45 -26.86 -6.74 10.92
N SER A 46 -26.72 -5.91 11.97
CA SER A 46 -26.40 -4.48 11.91
C SER A 46 -24.91 -4.16 12.04
N ARG A 47 -24.07 -5.18 12.15
CA ARG A 47 -22.63 -5.10 12.35
C ARG A 47 -21.92 -5.79 11.19
N VAL A 48 -20.76 -5.27 10.86
CA VAL A 48 -19.98 -5.73 9.72
C VAL A 48 -18.57 -6.01 10.19
N LEU A 49 -18.18 -7.28 10.08
CA LEU A 49 -16.83 -7.75 10.27
C LEU A 49 -16.23 -8.02 8.88
N ILE A 50 -15.11 -7.35 8.60
CA ILE A 50 -14.40 -7.47 7.34
C ILE A 50 -13.02 -8.05 7.65
N LEU A 51 -12.66 -9.10 6.93
CA LEU A 51 -11.36 -9.71 6.96
C LEU A 51 -10.70 -9.57 5.59
N LEU A 52 -9.53 -8.95 5.54
CA LEU A 52 -8.70 -8.85 4.34
C LEU A 52 -7.50 -9.77 4.51
N LEU A 53 -7.34 -10.75 3.63
CA LEU A 53 -6.28 -11.75 3.65
C LEU A 53 -5.30 -11.53 2.50
N TYR A 54 -4.08 -11.12 2.80
CA TYR A 54 -3.00 -11.01 1.83
C TYR A 54 -1.84 -11.92 2.21
N VAL A 55 -1.71 -13.07 1.52
CA VAL A 55 -0.69 -14.08 1.79
C VAL A 55 -0.68 -14.46 3.29
N ASP A 56 0.28 -13.96 4.07
CA ASP A 56 0.43 -14.21 5.50
C ASP A 56 -0.05 -13.05 6.39
N ASP A 57 -0.53 -11.95 5.80
CA ASP A 57 -0.98 -10.76 6.52
C ASP A 57 -2.50 -10.65 6.49
N ILE A 58 -3.13 -10.48 7.65
CA ILE A 58 -4.58 -10.35 7.79
C ILE A 58 -4.91 -9.01 8.43
N ILE A 59 -5.78 -8.22 7.78
CA ILE A 59 -6.46 -7.10 8.44
C ILE A 59 -7.85 -7.60 8.85
N LEU A 60 -8.18 -7.45 10.14
CA LEU A 60 -9.52 -7.67 10.63
C LEU A 60 -10.10 -6.34 11.09
N THR A 61 -11.23 -5.93 10.52
CA THR A 61 -11.95 -4.73 10.96
C THR A 61 -13.35 -5.08 11.40
N TYR A 62 -13.82 -4.43 12.47
CA TYR A 62 -15.17 -4.64 12.98
C TYR A 62 -15.84 -3.33 13.35
N SER A 63 -17.14 -3.27 13.07
CA SER A 63 -17.98 -2.11 13.41
C SER A 63 -18.18 -1.95 14.92
N ASP A 64 -18.11 -3.02 15.72
CA ASP A 64 -18.19 -2.97 17.19
C ASP A 64 -16.83 -3.32 17.86
N PRO A 65 -16.06 -2.31 18.30
CA PRO A 65 -14.75 -2.53 18.91
C PRO A 65 -14.74 -3.43 20.15
N SER A 66 -15.86 -3.52 20.87
CA SER A 66 -15.91 -4.30 22.11
C SER A 66 -15.84 -5.81 21.90
N HIS A 67 -16.14 -6.27 20.69
CA HIS A 67 -16.29 -7.70 20.37
C HIS A 67 -15.21 -8.22 19.41
N ILE A 68 -14.35 -7.35 18.84
CA ILE A 68 -13.29 -7.78 17.91
C ILE A 68 -12.32 -8.77 18.58
N HIS A 69 -11.96 -8.56 19.84
CA HIS A 69 -11.06 -9.45 20.58
C HIS A 69 -11.69 -10.82 20.85
N THR A 70 -13.00 -10.88 21.06
CA THR A 70 -13.72 -12.16 21.18
C THR A 70 -13.60 -12.93 19.87
N PHE A 71 -13.80 -12.26 18.73
CA PHE A 71 -13.65 -12.89 17.43
C PHE A 71 -12.21 -13.36 17.16
N ILE A 72 -11.22 -12.51 17.45
CA ILE A 72 -9.79 -12.87 17.32
C ILE A 72 -9.47 -14.10 18.17
N ARG A 73 -10.00 -14.19 19.40
CA ARG A 73 -9.81 -15.35 20.27
C ARG A 73 -10.46 -16.62 19.70
N THR A 74 -11.67 -16.51 19.14
CA THR A 74 -12.33 -17.64 18.47
C THR A 74 -11.50 -18.10 17.26
N LEU A 75 -11.03 -17.17 16.44
CA LEU A 75 -10.14 -17.47 15.32
C LEU A 75 -8.84 -18.12 15.81
N GLY A 76 -8.29 -17.65 16.94
CA GLY A 76 -7.06 -18.16 17.54
C GLY A 76 -7.17 -19.51 18.24
N ALA A 77 -8.39 -19.97 18.54
CA ALA A 77 -8.62 -21.33 19.02
C ALA A 77 -8.52 -22.37 17.89
N GLU A 78 -8.78 -21.93 16.66
CA GLU A 78 -8.92 -22.79 15.47
C GLU A 78 -7.69 -22.69 14.57
N PHE A 79 -7.02 -21.54 14.61
CA PHE A 79 -5.80 -21.26 13.87
C PHE A 79 -4.73 -20.71 14.79
N ASP A 80 -3.50 -21.17 14.60
CA ASP A 80 -2.35 -20.53 15.22
C ASP A 80 -2.14 -19.16 14.56
N ILE A 81 -2.69 -18.12 15.18
CA ILE A 81 -2.59 -16.72 14.77
C ILE A 81 -2.01 -15.89 15.89
N LYS A 82 -1.36 -14.79 15.49
CA LYS A 82 -0.85 -13.77 16.37
C LYS A 82 -1.57 -12.46 16.11
N ASP A 83 -2.26 -11.94 17.13
CA ASP A 83 -2.75 -10.57 17.13
C ASP A 83 -1.55 -9.62 17.32
N LEU A 84 -1.29 -8.79 16.32
CA LEU A 84 -0.26 -7.74 16.35
C LEU A 84 -0.85 -6.40 16.81
N GLY A 85 -2.10 -6.41 17.27
CA GLY A 85 -2.82 -5.27 17.81
C GLY A 85 -3.36 -4.36 16.72
N ARG A 86 -3.49 -3.08 17.05
CA ARG A 86 -4.02 -2.06 16.12
C ARG A 86 -3.18 -2.00 14.85
N LEU A 87 -3.85 -1.94 13.70
CA LEU A 87 -3.22 -1.86 12.38
C LEU A 87 -2.26 -0.68 12.29
N HIS A 88 -0.96 -0.93 12.27
CA HIS A 88 0.08 0.10 12.18
C HIS A 88 0.95 -0.06 10.93
N TYR A 89 0.92 -1.23 10.30
CA TYR A 89 1.67 -1.54 9.09
C TYR A 89 1.00 -2.66 8.30
N PHE A 90 0.87 -2.51 6.99
CA PHE A 90 0.38 -3.57 6.09
C PHE A 90 0.87 -3.32 4.67
N LEU A 91 1.47 -4.32 4.03
CA LEU A 91 1.97 -4.24 2.65
C LEU A 91 2.76 -2.95 2.38
N GLY A 92 3.84 -2.70 3.13
CA GLY A 92 4.66 -1.52 2.87
C GLY A 92 4.07 -0.19 3.35
N VAL A 93 2.79 -0.16 3.73
CA VAL A 93 2.06 1.05 4.16
C VAL A 93 2.03 1.12 5.68
N GLU A 94 2.53 2.23 6.22
CA GLU A 94 2.49 2.62 7.62
C GLU A 94 1.20 3.41 7.90
N VAL A 95 0.54 3.10 9.01
CA VAL A 95 -0.70 3.74 9.43
C VAL A 95 -0.48 4.50 10.74
N THR A 96 -0.62 5.82 10.68
CA THR A 96 -0.59 6.69 11.86
C THR A 96 -2.00 7.17 12.16
N TYR A 97 -2.39 7.15 13.43
CA TYR A 97 -3.72 7.58 13.88
C TYR A 97 -3.65 8.93 14.58
N HIS A 98 -4.60 9.79 14.25
CA HIS A 98 -4.91 11.03 14.95
C HIS A 98 -6.37 11.01 15.42
N THR A 99 -6.80 12.02 16.17
CA THR A 99 -8.14 12.07 16.78
C THR A 99 -9.26 11.86 15.76
N ASP A 100 -9.19 12.54 14.61
CA ASP A 100 -10.21 12.50 13.55
C ASP A 100 -9.62 12.20 12.17
N SER A 101 -8.43 11.63 12.12
CA SER A 101 -7.80 11.24 10.86
C SER A 101 -6.85 10.06 10.98
N LEU A 102 -6.56 9.48 9.83
CA LEU A 102 -5.58 8.46 9.58
C LEU A 102 -4.58 9.03 8.57
N HIS A 103 -3.30 8.79 8.77
CA HIS A 103 -2.27 9.15 7.81
C HIS A 103 -1.58 7.89 7.31
N LEU A 104 -1.72 7.60 6.02
CA LEU A 104 -1.11 6.45 5.36
C LEU A 104 0.18 6.88 4.68
N THR A 105 1.31 6.26 5.03
CA THR A 105 2.61 6.60 4.44
C THR A 105 3.34 5.34 3.97
N GLN A 106 4.27 5.51 3.03
CA GLN A 106 5.24 4.46 2.66
C GLN A 106 6.66 4.99 2.96
N ASN A 107 6.84 5.63 4.11
CA ASN A 107 8.08 6.33 4.46
C ASN A 107 9.24 5.35 4.60
N LYS A 108 9.07 4.25 5.36
CA LYS A 108 10.09 3.21 5.50
C LYS A 108 10.48 2.63 4.14
N TYR A 109 9.48 2.31 3.31
CA TYR A 109 9.71 1.82 1.96
C TYR A 109 10.49 2.84 1.10
N THR A 110 10.12 4.12 1.16
CA THR A 110 10.80 5.19 0.42
C THR A 110 12.26 5.32 0.84
N VAL A 111 12.54 5.29 2.14
CA VAL A 111 13.90 5.37 2.68
C VAL A 111 14.73 4.17 2.22
N ASP A 112 14.21 2.95 2.36
CA ASP A 112 14.92 1.74 1.96
C ASP A 112 15.13 1.68 0.44
N PHE A 113 14.15 2.14 -0.35
CA PHE A 113 14.27 2.27 -1.79
C PHE A 113 15.37 3.24 -2.20
N LEU A 114 15.39 4.46 -1.63
CA LEU A 114 16.43 5.46 -1.90
C LEU A 114 17.82 4.98 -1.49
N LYS A 115 17.94 4.22 -0.39
CA LYS A 115 19.20 3.59 0.02
C LYS A 115 19.71 2.59 -1.04
N ARG A 116 18.84 1.69 -1.52
CA ARG A 116 19.23 0.65 -2.50
C ARG A 116 19.76 1.21 -3.81
N ILE A 117 19.28 2.38 -4.22
CA ILE A 117 19.73 3.06 -5.45
C ILE A 117 20.77 4.16 -5.19
N ASN A 118 21.34 4.23 -3.98
CA ASN A 118 22.36 5.21 -3.57
C ASN A 118 21.95 6.69 -3.71
N LEU A 119 20.68 7.00 -3.40
CA LEU A 119 20.13 8.37 -3.45
C LEU A 119 19.56 8.85 -2.11
N LEU A 120 19.81 8.15 -1.01
CA LEU A 120 19.36 8.63 0.30
C LEU A 120 20.02 9.95 0.70
N ASP A 121 21.27 10.17 0.31
CA ASP A 121 22.05 11.37 0.65
C ASP A 121 22.06 12.42 -0.48
N CYS A 122 21.19 12.26 -1.48
CA CYS A 122 21.11 13.22 -2.57
C CYS A 122 20.52 14.57 -2.12
N LYS A 123 20.88 15.65 -2.83
CA LYS A 123 20.27 16.97 -2.62
C LYS A 123 18.80 16.94 -3.06
N PRO A 124 17.83 17.27 -2.20
CA PRO A 124 16.42 17.24 -2.57
C PRO A 124 16.07 18.30 -3.63
N VAL A 125 14.91 18.14 -4.26
CA VAL A 125 14.28 19.15 -5.14
C VAL A 125 12.84 19.39 -4.68
N SER A 126 12.30 20.58 -4.98
CA SER A 126 10.96 20.98 -4.55
C SER A 126 9.83 20.54 -5.49
N THR A 127 10.14 20.19 -6.74
CA THR A 127 9.15 19.75 -7.73
C THR A 127 9.48 18.36 -8.25
N PRO A 128 8.46 17.48 -8.44
CA PRO A 128 8.68 16.13 -8.94
C PRO A 128 8.97 16.08 -10.45
N MET A 129 8.61 17.14 -11.18
CA MET A 129 8.89 17.29 -12.61
C MET A 129 9.97 18.35 -12.85
N ALA A 130 10.90 18.05 -13.74
CA ALA A 130 11.86 19.03 -14.22
C ALA A 130 11.16 20.03 -15.15
N SER A 131 11.45 21.33 -15.00
CA SER A 131 10.81 22.40 -15.77
C SER A 131 11.16 22.44 -17.27
N LYS A 132 11.93 21.46 -17.78
CA LYS A 132 12.44 21.46 -19.15
C LYS A 132 11.67 20.44 -19.98
N GLY A 133 10.91 20.89 -20.97
CA GLY A 133 10.51 20.14 -22.18
C GLY A 133 9.59 18.92 -22.02
N THR A 134 8.73 18.71 -23.01
CA THR A 134 7.97 17.46 -23.19
C THR A 134 8.91 16.34 -23.62
N LEU A 135 8.93 15.22 -22.88
CA LEU A 135 9.70 14.03 -23.25
C LEU A 135 9.14 13.39 -24.53
N SER A 136 10.02 13.12 -25.50
CA SER A 136 9.73 12.31 -26.68
C SER A 136 10.38 10.93 -26.56
N ARG A 137 9.74 9.90 -27.14
CA ARG A 137 10.29 8.54 -27.23
C ARG A 137 11.61 8.46 -28.00
N THR A 138 11.92 9.47 -28.80
CA THR A 138 13.16 9.58 -29.58
C THR A 138 14.24 10.37 -28.86
N ASP A 139 13.97 10.91 -27.67
CA ASP A 139 14.94 11.72 -26.95
C ASP A 139 16.05 10.87 -26.36
N GLY A 140 17.27 11.40 -26.49
CA GLY A 140 18.45 10.82 -25.87
C GLY A 140 19.06 9.62 -26.59
N THR A 141 20.12 9.08 -26.01
CA THR A 141 20.77 7.87 -26.48
C THR A 141 20.11 6.63 -25.87
N LYS A 142 19.76 5.65 -26.70
CA LYS A 142 19.12 4.42 -26.21
C LYS A 142 20.01 3.71 -25.20
N LEU A 143 19.45 3.43 -24.04
CA LEU A 143 20.14 2.67 -22.99
C LEU A 143 20.24 1.19 -23.40
N ALA A 144 21.45 0.63 -23.24
CA ALA A 144 21.73 -0.78 -23.57
C ALA A 144 20.98 -1.75 -22.63
N ASP A 145 20.78 -1.36 -21.36
CA ASP A 145 20.04 -2.14 -20.36
C ASP A 145 18.96 -1.29 -19.68
N PRO A 146 17.66 -1.56 -19.94
CA PRO A 146 16.54 -0.85 -19.31
C PRO A 146 16.16 -1.41 -17.92
N THR A 147 16.84 -2.45 -17.41
CA THR A 147 16.43 -3.18 -16.20
C THR A 147 16.36 -2.27 -14.97
N LEU A 148 17.41 -1.45 -14.74
CA LEU A 148 17.43 -0.52 -13.61
C LEU A 148 16.29 0.48 -13.67
N TYR A 149 16.00 1.02 -14.85
CA TYR A 149 14.91 1.96 -15.05
C TYR A 149 13.55 1.32 -14.74
N ARG A 150 13.29 0.12 -15.28
CA ARG A 150 12.04 -0.61 -15.02
C ARG A 150 11.88 -0.93 -13.54
N HIS A 151 12.96 -1.31 -12.86
CA HIS A 151 12.96 -1.53 -11.42
C HIS A 151 12.58 -0.26 -10.66
N ILE A 152 13.20 0.87 -10.99
CA ILE A 152 12.91 2.17 -10.37
C ILE A 152 11.47 2.60 -10.63
N VAL A 153 11.00 2.57 -11.87
CA VAL A 153 9.65 3.02 -12.19
C VAL A 153 8.60 2.08 -11.59
N GLY A 154 8.85 0.76 -11.52
CA GLY A 154 7.97 -0.15 -10.78
C GLY A 154 7.90 0.18 -9.29
N ALA A 155 9.02 0.51 -8.66
CA ALA A 155 9.06 0.95 -7.26
C ALA A 155 8.34 2.29 -7.05
N LEU A 156 8.46 3.23 -8.01
CA LEU A 156 7.73 4.49 -8.01
C LEU A 156 6.22 4.28 -8.19
N GLN A 157 5.81 3.37 -9.07
CA GLN A 157 4.39 3.03 -9.27
C GLN A 157 3.77 2.55 -7.96
N TYR A 158 4.49 1.73 -7.20
CA TYR A 158 4.03 1.25 -5.91
C TYR A 158 3.89 2.37 -4.86
N LEU A 159 4.74 3.41 -4.91
CA LEU A 159 4.62 4.59 -4.04
C LEU A 159 3.36 5.42 -4.32
N THR A 160 2.83 5.39 -5.54
CA THR A 160 1.63 6.18 -5.91
C THR A 160 0.38 5.82 -5.09
N MET A 161 0.39 4.66 -4.41
CA MET A 161 -0.68 4.27 -3.47
C MET A 161 -0.87 5.28 -2.35
N THR A 162 0.21 5.82 -1.78
CA THR A 162 0.17 6.84 -0.72
C THR A 162 0.64 8.22 -1.19
N ARG A 163 1.41 8.28 -2.29
CA ARG A 163 2.01 9.50 -2.86
C ARG A 163 1.29 9.94 -4.13
N ARG A 164 0.09 10.51 -3.98
CA ARG A 164 -0.70 10.99 -5.14
C ARG A 164 -0.05 12.18 -5.85
N ASP A 165 0.77 12.94 -5.14
CA ASP A 165 1.54 14.09 -5.63
C ASP A 165 2.55 13.74 -6.72
N ILE A 166 2.96 12.47 -6.83
CA ILE A 166 3.86 12.00 -7.90
C ILE A 166 3.16 11.16 -8.97
N SER A 167 1.86 10.86 -8.82
CA SER A 167 1.16 9.92 -9.70
C SER A 167 1.24 10.31 -11.18
N PHE A 168 1.05 11.60 -11.48
CA PHE A 168 1.14 12.11 -12.85
C PHE A 168 2.53 11.88 -13.45
N VAL A 169 3.59 12.32 -12.77
CA VAL A 169 4.96 12.22 -13.30
C VAL A 169 5.42 10.77 -13.40
N VAL A 170 4.99 9.90 -12.47
CA VAL A 170 5.29 8.46 -12.50
C VAL A 170 4.60 7.79 -13.69
N GLN A 171 3.33 8.11 -13.91
CA GLN A 171 2.59 7.62 -15.07
C GLN A 171 3.22 8.11 -16.37
N HIS A 172 3.69 9.35 -16.41
CA HIS A 172 4.36 9.91 -17.57
C HIS A 172 5.66 9.15 -17.90
N VAL A 173 6.54 8.93 -16.91
CA VAL A 173 7.79 8.17 -17.15
C VAL A 173 7.53 6.70 -17.47
N ALA A 174 6.47 6.10 -16.93
CA ALA A 174 6.10 4.71 -17.23
C ALA A 174 5.82 4.45 -18.72
N GLN A 175 5.41 5.46 -19.48
CA GLN A 175 5.16 5.35 -20.93
C GLN A 175 6.44 4.99 -21.72
N PHE A 176 7.63 5.24 -21.16
CA PHE A 176 8.91 5.03 -21.83
C PHE A 176 9.59 3.70 -21.48
N MET A 177 8.94 2.81 -20.70
CA MET A 177 9.50 1.50 -20.30
C MET A 177 9.91 0.59 -21.49
N GLY A 178 9.33 0.80 -22.67
CA GLY A 178 9.58 0.03 -23.89
C GLY A 178 10.68 0.57 -24.81
N SER A 179 11.09 1.84 -24.68
CA SER A 179 12.15 2.45 -25.49
C SER A 179 12.76 3.62 -24.73
N LEU A 180 13.86 3.34 -24.04
CA LEU A 180 14.45 4.26 -23.07
C LEU A 180 15.68 4.97 -23.65
N GLY A 181 15.68 6.29 -23.59
CA GLY A 181 16.87 7.14 -23.76
C GLY A 181 17.41 7.69 -22.43
N ASP A 182 18.71 8.01 -22.37
CA ASP A 182 19.40 8.63 -21.22
C ASP A 182 18.68 9.85 -20.61
N VAL A 183 18.07 10.70 -21.44
CA VAL A 183 17.29 11.88 -21.01
C VAL A 183 16.14 11.51 -20.07
N HIS A 184 15.48 10.36 -20.28
CA HIS A 184 14.38 9.90 -19.43
C HIS A 184 14.86 9.55 -18.01
N PHE A 185 16.13 9.17 -17.86
CA PHE A 185 16.71 8.82 -16.58
C PHE A 185 16.90 10.06 -15.68
N GLU A 186 17.11 11.24 -16.28
CA GLU A 186 17.19 12.50 -15.54
C GLU A 186 15.84 12.90 -14.91
N TYR A 187 14.72 12.62 -15.58
CA TYR A 187 13.39 12.85 -14.99
C TYR A 187 13.14 11.93 -13.81
N VAL A 188 13.51 10.66 -13.94
CA VAL A 188 13.41 9.70 -12.84
C VAL A 188 14.29 10.13 -11.66
N LYS A 189 15.52 10.60 -11.89
CA LYS A 189 16.37 11.18 -10.84
C LYS A 189 15.70 12.38 -10.16
N CYS A 190 15.00 13.23 -10.91
CA CYS A 190 14.25 14.35 -10.35
C CYS A 190 13.17 13.87 -9.36
N ILE A 191 12.36 12.88 -9.75
CA ILE A 191 11.32 12.28 -8.89
C ILE A 191 11.95 11.71 -7.61
N LEU A 192 13.08 11.01 -7.73
CA LEU A 192 13.78 10.41 -6.58
C LEU A 192 14.33 11.46 -5.62
N ARG A 193 14.88 12.56 -6.14
CA ARG A 193 15.32 13.71 -5.34
C ARG A 193 14.15 14.44 -4.68
N TYR A 194 13.00 14.49 -5.35
CA TYR A 194 11.78 15.05 -4.77
C TYR A 194 11.28 14.19 -3.61
N LEU A 195 11.22 12.86 -3.78
CA LEU A 195 10.89 11.90 -2.73
C LEU A 195 11.79 12.08 -1.50
N LYS A 196 13.09 12.31 -1.71
CA LYS A 196 14.04 12.59 -0.63
C LYS A 196 13.69 13.86 0.16
N GLY A 197 13.20 14.91 -0.50
CA GLY A 197 12.76 16.16 0.15
C GLY A 197 11.40 16.06 0.83
N THR A 198 10.62 15.01 0.52
CA THR A 198 9.22 14.84 0.94
C THR A 198 9.00 13.51 1.65
N LEU A 199 10.01 13.03 2.38
CA LEU A 199 9.87 11.86 3.23
C LEU A 199 8.75 12.10 4.26
N GLY A 200 7.95 11.07 4.54
CA GLY A 200 6.78 11.15 5.41
C GLY A 200 5.52 11.74 4.77
N PHE A 201 5.59 12.26 3.53
CA PHE A 201 4.38 12.59 2.78
C PHE A 201 3.57 11.31 2.52
N GLY A 202 2.26 11.45 2.50
CA GLY A 202 1.34 10.32 2.39
C GLY A 202 -0.10 10.78 2.23
N LEU A 203 -1.01 9.84 2.37
CA LEU A 203 -2.43 10.05 2.17
C LEU A 203 -3.14 10.28 3.50
N PRO A 204 -3.64 11.49 3.78
CA PRO A 204 -4.53 11.71 4.91
C PRO A 204 -5.94 11.23 4.56
N ILE A 205 -6.56 10.51 5.49
CA ILE A 205 -7.96 10.09 5.47
C ILE A 205 -8.63 10.72 6.68
N HIS A 206 -9.59 11.61 6.44
CA HIS A 206 -10.31 12.30 7.50
C HIS A 206 -11.64 11.63 7.78
N ARG A 207 -12.05 11.67 9.04
CA ARG A 207 -13.40 11.28 9.42
C ARG A 207 -14.38 12.30 8.84
N SER A 208 -15.31 11.82 8.01
CA SER A 208 -16.43 12.64 7.57
C SER A 208 -17.45 12.77 8.71
N PRO A 209 -18.04 13.97 8.93
CA PRO A 209 -19.17 14.12 9.84
C PRO A 209 -20.38 13.34 9.35
N ASP A 210 -20.52 13.20 8.02
CA ASP A 210 -21.52 12.34 7.38
C ASP A 210 -20.89 10.99 7.03
N CYS A 211 -21.33 9.93 7.71
CA CYS A 211 -20.85 8.57 7.50
C CYS A 211 -21.68 7.79 6.47
N SER A 212 -22.63 8.43 5.78
CA SER A 212 -23.48 7.76 4.79
C SER A 212 -22.83 7.61 3.42
N PHE A 213 -21.80 8.41 3.12
CA PHE A 213 -21.05 8.34 1.86
C PHE A 213 -19.55 8.52 2.06
N LEU A 214 -18.78 7.89 1.16
CA LEU A 214 -17.33 8.10 1.04
C LEU A 214 -17.08 9.29 0.11
N ILE A 215 -16.41 10.33 0.60
CA ILE A 215 -15.95 11.46 -0.22
C ILE A 215 -14.53 11.18 -0.68
N ALA A 216 -14.29 11.21 -1.98
CA ALA A 216 -12.96 11.11 -2.56
C ALA A 216 -12.72 12.30 -3.51
N TYR A 217 -11.51 12.86 -3.44
CA TYR A 217 -11.07 13.91 -4.34
C TYR A 217 -10.07 13.34 -5.34
N SER A 218 -10.25 13.68 -6.61
CA SER A 218 -9.30 13.38 -7.68
C SER A 218 -8.94 14.70 -8.35
N ASN A 219 -7.66 15.03 -8.41
CA ASN A 219 -7.18 16.14 -9.22
C ASN A 219 -6.55 15.56 -10.50
N ALA A 220 -6.89 16.14 -11.65
CA ALA A 220 -6.24 15.86 -12.91
C ALA A 220 -5.53 17.15 -13.32
N ASP A 221 -4.23 17.22 -13.04
CA ASP A 221 -3.35 18.20 -13.68
C ASP A 221 -2.75 17.57 -14.94
#